data_AF-A0A3B0XL41-F1
#
_entry.id   AF-A0A3B0XL41-F1
#
_cell.length_a   1.000
_cell.length_b   1.000
_cell.length_c   1.000
_cell.angle_alpha   90.00
_cell.angle_beta   90.00
_cell.angle_gamma   90.00
#
_symmetry.space_group_name_H-M   'P 1'
#
loop_
_entity.id
_entity.type
_entity.pdbx_description
1 polymer ?
#
loop_
_entity_poly.entity_id
_entity_poly.type
_entity_poly.pdbx_seq_one_letter_code
_entity_poly.pdbx_strand_id
1 'polypeptide(L)' 'MWGKKKTKSSKIETLIGTTMEIQGDLIFSGGLHVDGKIFGNVIAEGDSHSMLILSDQGQIEGEV' A
#
# COMPACT_ATOMS: atom_id res chain seq x y z
N MET A 1 -32.71 14.73 6.81
CA MET A 1 -31.69 13.68 6.93
C MET A 1 -30.62 13.96 5.89
N TRP A 2 -29.43 14.41 6.28
CA TRP A 2 -28.32 14.66 5.35
C TRP A 2 -27.16 13.76 5.75
N GLY A 3 -26.93 12.72 4.96
CA GLY A 3 -25.98 11.65 5.23
C GLY A 3 -24.56 12.19 5.27
N LYS A 4 -23.91 12.06 6.43
CA LYS A 4 -22.46 12.27 6.54
C LYS A 4 -21.78 11.25 5.63
N LYS A 5 -21.15 11.71 4.54
CA LYS A 5 -20.17 10.89 3.81
C LYS A 5 -19.09 10.51 4.82
N LYS A 6 -19.16 9.28 5.34
CA LYS A 6 -18.07 8.67 6.07
C LYS A 6 -16.94 8.54 5.07
N THR A 7 -15.98 9.46 5.09
CA THR A 7 -14.63 9.17 4.63
C THR A 7 -14.23 7.92 5.38
N LYS A 8 -14.20 6.77 4.67
CA LYS A 8 -13.66 5.54 5.21
C LYS A 8 -12.22 5.89 5.55
N SER A 9 -11.95 6.10 6.84
CA SER A 9 -10.61 6.22 7.39
C SER A 9 -9.78 5.14 6.69
N SER A 10 -8.78 5.55 5.93
CA SER A 10 -7.78 4.66 5.34
C SER A 10 -7.03 4.00 6.48
N LYS A 11 -7.65 2.96 7.03
CA LYS A 11 -7.01 2.10 8.01
C LYS A 11 -5.87 1.46 7.24
N ILE A 12 -4.65 1.59 7.75
CA ILE A 12 -3.57 0.75 7.27
C ILE A 12 -4.03 -0.68 7.56
N GLU A 13 -4.22 -1.46 6.49
CA GLU A 13 -4.68 -2.85 6.57
C GLU A 13 -3.49 -3.79 6.49
N THR A 14 -2.47 -3.44 5.70
CA THR A 14 -1.28 -4.26 5.46
C THR A 14 0.00 -3.45 5.71
N LEU A 15 1.00 -4.08 6.35
CA LEU A 15 2.32 -3.49 6.61
C LEU A 15 3.42 -4.47 6.17
N ILE A 16 4.36 -3.98 5.36
CA ILE A 16 5.62 -4.66 5.03
C ILE A 16 6.68 -4.09 5.97
N GLY A 17 7.22 -4.92 6.85
CA GLY A 17 8.18 -4.49 7.87
C GLY A 17 9.58 -4.22 7.32
N THR A 18 10.39 -3.46 8.06
CA THR A 18 11.75 -3.02 7.68
C THR A 18 12.73 -4.14 7.33
N THR A 19 12.52 -5.36 7.85
CA THR A 19 13.40 -6.51 7.59
C THR A 19 12.89 -7.41 6.47
N MET A 20 11.79 -7.04 5.82
CA MET A 20 11.20 -7.80 4.71
C MET A 20 11.77 -7.32 3.38
N GLU A 21 12.09 -8.27 2.52
CA GLU A 21 12.44 -8.06 1.13
C GLU A 21 11.50 -8.88 0.25
N ILE A 22 10.87 -8.23 -0.72
CA ILE A 22 9.99 -8.85 -1.71
C ILE A 22 10.67 -8.79 -3.06
N GLN A 23 10.76 -9.92 -3.74
CA GLN A 23 11.26 -10.02 -5.11
C GLN A 23 10.13 -10.50 -6.03
N GLY A 24 9.74 -9.67 -7.00
CA GLY A 24 8.60 -9.87 -7.88
C GLY A 24 7.52 -8.80 -7.71
N ASP A 25 6.49 -8.89 -8.56
CA ASP A 25 5.39 -7.95 -8.57
C ASP A 25 4.45 -8.16 -7.37
N LEU A 26 3.99 -7.06 -6.79
CA LEU A 26 3.09 -7.02 -5.64
C LEU A 26 1.75 -6.41 -6.05
N ILE A 27 0.67 -7.14 -5.83
CA ILE A 27 -0.70 -6.65 -6.05
C ILE A 27 -1.34 -6.40 -4.70
N PHE A 28 -1.95 -5.22 -4.50
CA PHE A 28 -2.62 -4.89 -3.25
C PHE A 28 -3.96 -4.17 -3.47
N SER A 29 -4.84 -4.24 -2.49
CA SER A 29 -6.05 -3.42 -2.38
C SER A 29 -6.14 -2.84 -0.97
N GLY A 30 -6.85 -1.72 -0.83
CA GLY A 30 -6.97 -1.04 0.47
C GLY A 30 -5.69 -0.31 0.88
N GLY A 31 -5.33 -0.34 2.16
CA GLY A 31 -4.18 0.40 2.70
C GLY A 31 -2.92 -0.45 2.85
N LEU A 32 -1.84 -0.10 2.14
CA LEU A 32 -0.53 -0.73 2.21
C LEU A 32 0.54 0.24 2.75
N HIS A 33 1.19 -0.13 3.84
CA HIS A 33 2.34 0.59 4.40
C HIS A 33 3.63 -0.20 4.14
N VAL A 34 4.64 0.45 3.57
CA VAL A 34 5.90 -0.20 3.19
C VAL A 34 7.05 0.43 3.96
N ASP A 35 7.62 -0.34 4.88
CA ASP A 35 8.87 -0.05 5.59
C ASP A 35 10.06 -0.87 5.07
N GLY A 36 9.78 -1.97 4.37
CA GLY A 36 10.78 -2.88 3.80
C GLY A 36 11.16 -2.56 2.36
N LYS A 37 11.72 -3.56 1.67
CA LYS A 37 12.18 -3.44 0.28
C LYS A 37 11.33 -4.25 -0.68
N ILE A 38 10.96 -3.66 -1.80
CA ILE A 38 10.26 -4.32 -2.90
C ILE A 38 11.07 -4.14 -4.17
N PHE A 39 11.38 -5.25 -4.84
CA PHE A 39 12.05 -5.30 -6.13
C PHE A 39 11.09 -5.89 -7.16
N GLY A 40 10.33 -5.03 -7.84
CA GLY A 40 9.23 -5.39 -8.74
C GLY A 40 8.15 -4.32 -8.78
N ASN A 41 7.09 -4.54 -9.57
CA ASN A 41 6.02 -3.56 -9.73
C ASN A 41 5.01 -3.65 -8.59
N VAL A 42 4.50 -2.51 -8.12
CA VAL A 42 3.45 -2.43 -7.10
C VAL A 42 2.16 -1.99 -7.77
N ILE A 43 1.18 -2.88 -7.79
CA ILE A 43 -0.05 -2.74 -8.58
C ILE A 43 -1.23 -2.64 -7.63
N ALA A 44 -1.94 -1.51 -7.67
CA ALA A 44 -3.20 -1.36 -6.96
C ALA A 44 -4.34 -2.05 -7.75
N GLU A 45 -5.09 -2.94 -7.09
CA GLU A 45 -6.22 -3.64 -7.69
C GLU A 45 -7.46 -2.71 -7.83
N GLY A 46 -8.10 -2.76 -9.01
CA GLY A 46 -9.10 -1.80 -9.47
C GLY A 46 -10.38 -1.67 -8.63
N ASP A 47 -11.02 -0.50 -8.75
CA ASP A 47 -12.22 0.02 -8.05
C ASP A 47 -12.13 0.25 -6.53
N SER A 48 -11.07 -0.21 -5.88
CA SER A 48 -10.86 0.04 -4.45
C SER A 48 -10.14 1.39 -4.21
N HIS A 49 -10.51 2.08 -3.13
CA HIS A 49 -9.78 3.29 -2.66
C HIS A 49 -8.43 2.85 -2.06
N SER A 50 -7.52 2.40 -2.92
CA SER A 50 -6.21 1.92 -2.51
C SER A 50 -5.30 3.08 -2.13
N MET A 51 -4.52 2.88 -1.08
CA MET A 51 -3.55 3.85 -0.58
C MET A 51 -2.25 3.09 -0.32
N LEU A 52 -1.18 3.55 -0.98
CA LEU A 52 0.18 3.16 -0.65
C LEU A 52 0.81 4.26 0.22
N ILE A 53 1.41 3.87 1.34
CA ILE A 53 2.27 4.71 2.17
C ILE A 53 3.66 4.07 2.14
N LEU A 54 4.63 4.78 1.59
CA LEU A 54 6.03 4.41 1.70
C LEU A 54 6.64 5.21 2.86
N SER A 55 7.26 4.54 3.83
CA SER A 55 7.95 5.23 4.92
C SER A 55 9.36 5.65 4.50
N ASP A 56 10.02 6.43 5.35
CA ASP A 56 11.39 6.91 5.12
C ASP A 56 12.42 5.77 4.99
N GLN A 57 12.11 4.58 5.49
CA GLN A 57 12.99 3.39 5.41
C GLN A 57 12.56 2.43 4.29
N GLY A 58 11.36 2.60 3.74
CA GLY A 58 10.85 1.77 2.67
C GLY A 58 11.50 2.08 1.33
N GLN A 59 11.71 1.04 0.52
CA GLN A 59 12.29 1.17 -0.82
C GLN A 59 11.49 0.34 -1.82
N ILE A 60 11.15 0.95 -2.96
CA ILE A 60 10.51 0.26 -4.08
C ILE A 60 11.37 0.49 -5.32
N GLU A 61 11.82 -0.60 -5.94
CA GLU A 61 12.51 -0.61 -7.23
C GLU A 61 11.62 -1.27 -8.28
N GLY A 62 10.95 -0.45 -9.08
CA GLY A 62 9.98 -0.88 -10.08
C GLY A 62 8.96 0.23 -10.38
N GLU A 63 7.89 -0.10 -11.09
CA GLU A 63 6.76 0.81 -11.30
C GLU A 63 5.75 0.72 -10.15
N VAL A 64 5.10 1.83 -9.82
CA VAL A 64 4.09 1.97 -8.76
C VAL A 64 2.85 2.65 -9.31
#